data_AF-A0A352PP10-F1
#
_entry.id   AF-A0A352PP10-F1
#
_cell.length_a   1.000
_cell.length_b   1.000
_cell.length_c   1.000
_cell.angle_alpha   90.00
_cell.angle_beta   90.00
_cell.angle_gamma   90.00
#
_symmetry.space_group_name_H-M   'P 1'
#
loop_
_entity.id
_entity.type
_entity.pdbx_description
1 polymer ?
#
loop_
_entity_poly.entity_id
_entity_poly.type
_entity_poly.pdbx_seq_one_letter_code
_entity_poly.pdbx_strand_id
1 'polypeptide(L)'
;RTALEGFCEQHRFRLGGFLFWPIFAGEAITAGIIGVLPRLRYILMTPGILRLLDNDELQAVTAHEMGHVRRMHIPFYLVFFLGYSLLAYAWNDLLLLLLLKQPLLLGWALSPDSNQQTLFSMVYSVPIVVMMVLYFRYVFGYFMRNSERQADLYALELIGHPFTLASSLEKIAIAGGHIHDLPSWHHFGIRQRIQFLLDSYRNPQLRLRHHRKLYAMALVFLAMVAVLATAGFQFKKTPLAQSWQKQVVFSVLERQVADWSNNAELMGMAGSVLLEQGRYAEARSLMQKHLERSPHDPQILNNLAWLYATAPAPYADPAAALELALKSVQEDPEPYALDTLAEAYFVNGRYREALETIQRAIDMKPDNLKYLLEQQKKYSKALQEASGTGASPP
;
A
#
# COMPACT_ATOMS: atom_id res chain seq x y z
N ARG A 1 -3.88 2.93 -47.10
CA ARG A 1 -2.80 2.15 -46.47
C ARG A 1 -1.42 2.62 -46.93
N THR A 2 -1.05 2.44 -48.21
CA THR A 2 0.26 2.88 -48.75
C THR A 2 0.60 4.34 -48.45
N ALA A 3 -0.37 5.25 -48.58
CA ALA A 3 -0.18 6.66 -48.23
C ALA A 3 0.15 6.91 -46.75
N LEU A 4 -0.43 6.13 -45.83
CA LEU A 4 -0.20 6.25 -44.38
C LEU A 4 1.11 5.58 -43.95
N GLU A 5 1.45 4.44 -44.57
CA GLU A 5 2.74 3.79 -44.37
C GLU A 5 3.88 4.70 -44.87
N GLY A 6 3.75 5.27 -46.07
CA GLY A 6 4.70 6.24 -46.61
C GLY A 6 4.84 7.49 -45.74
N PHE A 7 3.74 8.02 -45.19
CA PHE A 7 3.78 9.13 -44.24
C PHE A 7 4.56 8.79 -42.96
N CYS A 8 4.32 7.60 -42.37
CA CYS A 8 5.07 7.12 -41.21
C CYS A 8 6.57 6.98 -41.52
N GLU A 9 6.92 6.42 -42.67
CA GLU A 9 8.30 6.25 -43.12
C GLU A 9 9.01 7.59 -43.32
N GLN A 10 8.36 8.55 -43.98
CA GLN A 10 8.87 9.91 -44.18
C GLN A 10 9.24 10.59 -42.87
N HIS A 11 8.44 10.36 -41.82
CA HIS A 11 8.67 10.91 -40.48
C HIS A 11 9.47 9.98 -39.54
N ARG A 12 10.15 8.97 -40.10
CA ARG A 12 11.01 8.00 -39.40
C ARG A 12 10.28 7.33 -38.22
N PHE A 13 9.02 6.99 -38.40
CA PHE A 13 8.20 6.33 -37.39
C PHE A 13 8.06 4.85 -37.70
N ARG A 14 8.68 4.01 -36.86
CA ARG A 14 8.61 2.56 -36.98
C ARG A 14 7.27 2.04 -36.45
N LEU A 15 6.55 1.32 -37.29
CA LEU A 15 5.26 0.71 -37.03
C LEU A 15 5.30 -0.76 -37.48
N GLY A 16 4.61 -1.65 -36.77
CA GLY A 16 4.35 -3.02 -37.19
C GLY A 16 3.30 -3.12 -38.30
N GLY A 17 2.41 -2.13 -38.40
CA GLY A 17 1.45 -1.98 -39.49
C GLY A 17 0.15 -1.28 -39.08
N PHE A 18 -0.76 -1.13 -40.03
CA PHE A 18 -2.13 -0.69 -39.78
C PHE A 18 -3.08 -1.88 -39.74
N LEU A 19 -4.01 -1.89 -38.79
CA LEU A 19 -4.99 -2.95 -38.60
C LEU A 19 -6.40 -2.37 -38.56
N PHE A 20 -7.37 -3.14 -39.06
CA PHE A 20 -8.78 -2.78 -38.94
C PHE A 20 -9.28 -3.04 -37.52
N TRP A 21 -10.09 -2.12 -37.01
CA TRP A 21 -10.72 -2.25 -35.70
C TRP A 21 -12.24 -2.41 -35.83
N PRO A 22 -12.78 -3.64 -35.71
CA PRO A 22 -14.21 -3.90 -35.89
C PRO A 22 -15.00 -3.67 -34.58
N ILE A 23 -14.91 -2.47 -33.98
CA ILE A 23 -15.75 -2.13 -32.82
C ILE A 23 -17.15 -1.72 -33.30
N PHE A 24 -18.19 -2.15 -32.59
CA PHE A 24 -19.59 -1.80 -32.87
C PHE A 24 -19.94 -2.01 -34.35
N ALA A 25 -19.62 -3.19 -34.89
CA ALA A 25 -19.82 -3.54 -36.31
C ALA A 25 -19.16 -2.56 -37.32
N GLY A 26 -18.18 -1.77 -36.90
CA GLY A 26 -17.48 -0.78 -37.73
C GLY A 26 -18.16 0.59 -37.81
N GLU A 27 -19.22 0.82 -37.01
CA GLU A 27 -19.91 2.11 -36.91
C GLU A 27 -19.18 3.11 -36.00
N ALA A 28 -18.35 2.61 -35.08
CA ALA A 28 -17.47 3.47 -34.30
C ALA A 28 -16.54 4.28 -35.21
N ILE A 29 -16.36 5.57 -34.92
CA ILE A 29 -15.50 6.46 -35.69
C ILE A 29 -14.28 6.78 -34.82
N THR A 30 -13.25 5.95 -34.91
CA THR A 30 -12.08 6.08 -34.04
C THR A 30 -10.82 5.49 -34.68
N ALA A 31 -9.69 6.00 -34.23
CA ALA A 31 -8.37 5.43 -34.42
C ALA A 31 -7.69 5.29 -33.06
N GLY A 32 -6.72 4.39 -32.95
CA GLY A 32 -5.97 4.25 -31.72
C GLY A 32 -4.68 3.47 -31.93
N ILE A 33 -3.67 3.75 -31.13
CA ILE A 33 -2.38 3.07 -31.18
C ILE A 33 -2.22 2.04 -30.06
N ILE A 34 -1.84 0.82 -30.43
CA ILE A 34 -1.53 -0.27 -29.49
C ILE A 34 -0.08 -0.72 -29.63
N GLY A 35 0.48 -1.25 -28.54
CA GLY A 35 1.82 -1.83 -28.52
C GLY A 35 2.92 -0.86 -28.10
N VAL A 36 3.79 -1.34 -27.21
CA VAL A 36 4.88 -0.53 -26.63
C VAL A 36 6.15 -0.59 -27.50
N LEU A 37 6.49 -1.78 -28.01
CA LEU A 37 7.70 -2.01 -28.80
C LEU A 37 7.53 -1.55 -30.26
N PRO A 38 8.52 -0.89 -30.88
CA PRO A 38 8.36 -0.30 -32.21
C PRO A 38 7.89 -1.25 -33.32
N ARG A 39 8.32 -2.51 -33.31
CA ARG A 39 7.93 -3.53 -34.31
C ARG A 39 6.64 -4.27 -34.00
N LEU A 40 6.14 -4.15 -32.77
CA LEU A 40 4.89 -4.77 -32.31
C LEU A 40 3.81 -3.71 -32.03
N ARG A 41 3.96 -2.54 -32.66
CA ARG A 41 3.07 -1.40 -32.50
C ARG A 41 2.19 -1.27 -33.73
N TYR A 42 0.88 -1.14 -33.53
CA TYR A 42 -0.08 -1.06 -34.60
C TYR A 42 -1.00 0.14 -34.40
N ILE A 43 -1.31 0.82 -35.50
CA ILE A 43 -2.38 1.82 -35.52
C ILE A 43 -3.65 1.11 -36.00
N LEU A 44 -4.64 1.12 -35.14
CA LEU A 44 -5.97 0.59 -35.35
C LEU A 44 -6.84 1.68 -35.92
N MET A 45 -7.57 1.38 -37.00
CA MET A 45 -8.53 2.31 -37.60
C MET A 45 -9.85 1.58 -37.85
N THR A 46 -10.97 2.23 -37.52
CA THR A 46 -12.28 1.67 -37.83
C THR A 46 -12.66 1.88 -39.30
N PRO A 47 -13.53 1.03 -39.89
CA PRO A 47 -14.08 1.30 -41.22
C PRO A 47 -14.80 2.65 -41.31
N GLY A 48 -15.47 3.09 -40.23
CA GLY A 48 -16.15 4.38 -40.16
C GLY A 48 -15.22 5.57 -40.38
N ILE A 49 -14.07 5.62 -39.68
CA ILE A 49 -13.13 6.76 -39.82
C ILE A 49 -12.50 6.80 -41.22
N LEU A 50 -12.24 5.64 -41.83
CA LEU A 50 -11.67 5.53 -43.17
C LEU A 50 -12.62 5.96 -44.28
N ARG A 51 -13.94 5.86 -44.07
CA ARG A 51 -14.96 6.36 -45.01
C ARG A 51 -15.24 7.85 -44.84
N LEU A 52 -15.05 8.36 -43.62
CA LEU A 52 -15.38 9.74 -43.27
C LEU A 52 -14.28 10.73 -43.65
N LEU A 53 -13.01 10.34 -43.48
CA LEU A 53 -11.86 11.22 -43.61
C LEU A 53 -11.15 11.03 -44.95
N ASP A 54 -10.65 12.12 -45.52
CA ASP A 54 -9.77 12.07 -46.68
C ASP A 54 -8.33 11.68 -46.30
N ASN A 55 -7.44 11.54 -47.28
CA ASN A 55 -6.07 11.09 -47.03
C ASN A 55 -5.28 12.07 -46.14
N ASP A 56 -5.47 13.38 -46.29
CA ASP A 56 -4.73 14.39 -45.54
C ASP A 56 -5.22 14.44 -44.09
N GLU A 57 -6.52 14.28 -43.88
CA GLU A 57 -7.13 14.11 -42.56
C GLU A 57 -6.71 12.82 -41.87
N LEU A 58 -6.63 11.70 -42.61
CA LEU A 58 -6.14 10.42 -42.07
C LEU A 58 -4.66 10.50 -41.70
N GLN A 59 -3.84 11.23 -42.48
CA GLN A 59 -2.46 11.54 -42.09
C GLN A 59 -2.42 12.40 -40.83
N ALA A 60 -3.34 13.35 -40.66
CA ALA A 60 -3.42 14.18 -39.47
C ALA A 60 -3.77 13.39 -38.21
N VAL A 61 -4.75 12.48 -38.30
CA VAL A 61 -5.08 11.54 -37.23
C VAL A 61 -3.90 10.61 -36.94
N THR A 62 -3.22 10.11 -37.98
CA THR A 62 -2.00 9.30 -37.81
C THR A 62 -0.90 10.06 -37.07
N ALA A 63 -0.70 11.34 -37.40
CA ALA A 63 0.25 12.22 -36.71
C ALA A 63 -0.12 12.39 -35.23
N HIS A 64 -1.40 12.51 -34.90
CA HIS A 64 -1.89 12.54 -33.53
C HIS A 64 -1.54 11.24 -32.78
N GLU A 65 -1.83 10.07 -33.36
CA GLU A 65 -1.46 8.76 -32.80
C GLU A 65 0.05 8.60 -32.59
N MET A 66 0.87 9.08 -33.54
CA MET A 66 2.33 9.14 -33.40
C MET A 66 2.74 10.02 -32.21
N GLY A 67 1.99 11.09 -31.94
CA GLY A 67 2.16 11.96 -30.80
C GLY A 67 2.07 11.22 -29.46
N HIS A 68 1.10 10.32 -29.31
CA HIS A 68 0.97 9.50 -28.09
C HIS A 68 2.22 8.66 -27.80
N VAL A 69 2.86 8.16 -28.85
CA VAL A 69 4.06 7.37 -28.73
C VAL A 69 5.29 8.23 -28.49
N ARG A 70 5.49 9.28 -29.29
CA ARG A 70 6.68 10.13 -29.21
C ARG A 70 6.74 10.91 -27.91
N ARG A 71 5.59 11.19 -27.29
CA ARG A 71 5.50 11.81 -25.97
C ARG A 71 5.39 10.81 -24.82
N MET A 72 5.52 9.51 -25.11
CA MET A 72 5.58 8.41 -24.14
C MET A 72 4.33 8.30 -23.24
N HIS A 73 3.14 8.61 -23.78
CA HIS A 73 1.90 8.59 -23.00
C HIS A 73 1.58 7.20 -22.44
N ILE A 74 1.77 6.11 -23.19
CA ILE A 74 1.45 4.75 -22.71
C ILE A 74 2.33 4.34 -21.50
N PRO A 75 3.68 4.42 -21.55
CA PRO A 75 4.51 4.18 -20.36
C PRO A 75 4.18 5.12 -19.20
N PHE A 76 3.87 6.38 -19.51
CA PHE A 76 3.48 7.37 -18.52
C PHE A 76 2.17 7.01 -17.81
N TYR A 77 1.19 6.47 -18.54
CA TYR A 77 -0.05 5.94 -18.00
C TYR A 77 0.16 4.73 -17.10
N LEU A 78 1.10 3.85 -17.45
CA LEU A 78 1.47 2.72 -16.59
C LEU A 78 2.02 3.21 -15.23
N VAL A 79 2.81 4.28 -15.21
CA VAL A 79 3.30 4.88 -13.95
C VAL A 79 2.15 5.38 -13.08
N PHE A 80 1.14 6.05 -13.66
CA PHE A 80 -0.05 6.46 -12.91
C PHE A 80 -0.87 5.28 -12.38
N PHE A 81 -0.98 4.22 -13.18
CA PHE A 81 -1.66 3.00 -12.76
C PHE A 81 -0.95 2.36 -11.56
N LEU A 82 0.37 2.19 -11.65
CA LEU A 82 1.20 1.64 -10.56
C LEU A 82 1.20 2.54 -9.32
N GLY A 83 1.12 3.86 -9.50
CA GLY A 83 1.00 4.82 -8.40
C GLY A 83 -0.24 4.58 -7.53
N TYR A 84 -1.38 4.27 -8.15
CA TYR A 84 -2.59 3.87 -7.40
C TYR A 84 -2.37 2.57 -6.63
N SER A 85 -1.81 1.54 -7.27
CA SER A 85 -1.53 0.26 -6.61
C SER A 85 -0.62 0.40 -5.40
N LEU A 86 0.42 1.25 -5.50
CA LEU A 86 1.32 1.54 -4.38
C LEU A 86 0.59 2.22 -3.23
N LEU A 87 -0.26 3.21 -3.50
CA LEU A 87 -1.04 3.89 -2.46
C LEU A 87 -2.07 2.96 -1.82
N ALA A 88 -2.79 2.17 -2.63
CA ALA A 88 -3.74 1.19 -2.12
C ALA A 88 -3.06 0.19 -1.18
N TYR A 89 -1.86 -0.30 -1.55
CA TYR A 89 -1.07 -1.19 -0.71
C TYR A 89 -0.56 -0.52 0.57
N ALA A 90 -0.01 0.70 0.47
CA ALA A 90 0.54 1.42 1.62
C ALA A 90 -0.50 1.69 2.72
N TRP A 91 -1.75 1.96 2.32
CA TRP A 91 -2.87 2.30 3.21
C TRP A 91 -3.82 1.13 3.50
N ASN A 92 -3.53 -0.06 2.97
CA ASN A 92 -4.37 -1.25 3.08
C ASN A 92 -4.67 -1.63 4.55
N ASP A 93 -3.65 -1.64 5.40
CA ASP A 93 -3.78 -2.07 6.80
C ASP A 93 -4.66 -1.12 7.60
N LEU A 94 -4.58 0.19 7.34
CA LEU A 94 -5.47 1.16 7.98
C LEU A 94 -6.92 0.85 7.63
N LEU A 95 -7.22 0.64 6.36
CA LEU A 95 -8.56 0.32 5.90
C LEU A 95 -9.05 -1.00 6.52
N LEU A 96 -8.22 -2.04 6.48
CA LEU A 96 -8.56 -3.34 7.03
C LEU A 96 -8.82 -3.27 8.53
N LEU A 97 -7.96 -2.59 9.30
CA LEU A 97 -8.13 -2.42 10.74
C LEU A 97 -9.39 -1.63 11.09
N LEU A 98 -9.73 -0.58 10.32
CA LEU A 98 -10.98 0.17 10.52
C LEU A 98 -12.23 -0.71 10.37
N LEU A 99 -12.21 -1.66 9.43
CA LEU A 99 -13.32 -2.60 9.24
C LEU A 99 -13.33 -3.70 10.30
N LEU A 100 -12.18 -4.34 10.57
CA LEU A 100 -12.09 -5.45 11.53
C LEU A 100 -12.32 -5.02 12.98
N LYS A 101 -12.21 -3.73 13.29
CA LYS A 101 -12.66 -3.19 14.58
C LYS A 101 -14.16 -3.27 14.79
N GLN A 102 -14.94 -3.36 13.71
CA GLN A 102 -16.39 -3.47 13.82
C GLN A 102 -16.77 -4.92 14.15
N PRO A 103 -17.45 -5.18 15.29
CA PRO A 103 -17.77 -6.55 15.72
C PRO A 103 -18.54 -7.35 14.66
N LEU A 104 -19.44 -6.72 13.93
CA LEU A 104 -20.20 -7.37 12.86
C LEU A 104 -19.29 -7.85 11.73
N LEU A 105 -18.43 -6.95 11.21
CA LEU A 105 -17.55 -7.24 10.07
C LEU A 105 -16.46 -8.24 10.44
N LEU A 106 -15.92 -8.15 11.66
CA LEU A 106 -15.03 -9.18 12.19
C LEU A 106 -15.72 -10.55 12.24
N GLY A 107 -17.02 -10.57 12.51
CA GLY A 107 -17.80 -11.81 12.58
C GLY A 107 -17.92 -12.45 11.22
N TRP A 108 -18.21 -11.63 10.21
CA TRP A 108 -18.25 -12.08 8.83
C TRP A 108 -16.88 -12.55 8.33
N ALA A 109 -15.81 -11.83 8.69
CA ALA A 109 -14.45 -12.19 8.29
C ALA A 109 -13.98 -13.53 8.86
N LEU A 110 -14.38 -13.87 10.09
CA LEU A 110 -14.00 -15.09 10.79
C LEU A 110 -15.03 -16.23 10.66
N SER A 111 -16.16 -15.98 9.99
CA SER A 111 -17.23 -16.96 9.91
C SER A 111 -16.82 -18.18 9.11
N PRO A 112 -17.21 -19.40 9.51
CA PRO A 112 -17.04 -20.59 8.66
C PRO A 112 -17.97 -20.57 7.43
N ASP A 113 -19.01 -19.72 7.43
CA ASP A 113 -19.92 -19.57 6.29
C ASP A 113 -19.27 -18.75 5.16
N SER A 114 -19.09 -19.39 4.00
CA SER A 114 -18.53 -18.76 2.79
C SER A 114 -19.33 -17.54 2.32
N ASN A 115 -20.64 -17.48 2.59
CA ASN A 115 -21.46 -16.34 2.22
C ASN A 115 -21.08 -15.10 3.04
N GLN A 116 -20.84 -15.27 4.34
CA GLN A 116 -20.44 -14.16 5.20
C GLN A 116 -19.03 -13.66 4.87
N GLN A 117 -18.09 -14.56 4.56
CA GLN A 117 -16.76 -14.18 4.08
C GLN A 117 -16.82 -13.41 2.74
N THR A 118 -17.74 -13.81 1.86
CA THR A 118 -18.00 -13.11 0.60
C THR A 118 -18.55 -11.71 0.85
N LEU A 119 -19.51 -11.55 1.77
CA LEU A 119 -20.05 -10.25 2.18
C LEU A 119 -18.96 -9.34 2.76
N PHE A 120 -18.09 -9.88 3.62
CA PHE A 120 -16.94 -9.14 4.14
C PHE A 120 -16.03 -8.66 3.00
N SER A 121 -15.69 -9.54 2.07
CA SER A 121 -14.82 -9.23 0.92
C SER A 121 -15.44 -8.15 0.01
N MET A 122 -16.75 -8.20 -0.21
CA MET A 122 -17.48 -7.17 -0.94
C MET A 122 -17.38 -5.83 -0.22
N VAL A 123 -17.73 -5.76 1.07
CA VAL A 123 -17.67 -4.53 1.87
C VAL A 123 -16.24 -3.97 1.92
N TYR A 124 -15.23 -4.84 2.07
CA TYR A 124 -13.83 -4.45 2.05
C TYR A 124 -13.38 -3.86 0.71
N SER A 125 -13.88 -4.42 -0.40
CA SER A 125 -13.54 -3.94 -1.74
C SER A 125 -14.18 -2.61 -2.12
N VAL A 126 -15.36 -2.28 -1.58
CA VAL A 126 -16.10 -1.04 -1.91
C VAL A 126 -15.26 0.23 -1.75
N PRO A 127 -14.65 0.53 -0.59
CA PRO A 127 -13.85 1.74 -0.42
C PRO A 127 -12.63 1.78 -1.35
N ILE A 128 -12.02 0.62 -1.66
CA ILE A 128 -10.91 0.52 -2.62
C ILE A 128 -11.40 0.88 -4.02
N VAL A 129 -12.52 0.31 -4.46
CA VAL A 129 -13.10 0.60 -5.79
C VAL A 129 -13.57 2.05 -5.90
N VAL A 130 -14.20 2.60 -4.86
CA VAL A 130 -14.61 4.02 -4.85
C VAL A 130 -13.38 4.92 -4.97
N MET A 131 -12.32 4.65 -4.20
CA MET A 131 -11.08 5.41 -4.30
C MET A 131 -10.44 5.28 -5.69
N MET A 132 -10.46 4.08 -6.28
CA MET A 132 -10.01 3.84 -7.65
C MET A 132 -10.79 4.70 -8.64
N VAL A 133 -12.12 4.70 -8.59
CA VAL A 133 -12.96 5.49 -9.50
C VAL A 133 -12.65 6.98 -9.37
N LEU A 134 -12.55 7.50 -8.15
CA LEU A 134 -12.20 8.90 -7.90
C LEU A 134 -10.80 9.24 -8.44
N TYR A 135 -9.81 8.39 -8.16
CA TYR A 135 -8.44 8.55 -8.64
C TYR A 135 -8.39 8.57 -10.17
N PHE A 136 -9.04 7.60 -10.83
CA PHE A 136 -9.05 7.51 -12.29
C PHE A 136 -9.79 8.70 -12.91
N ARG A 137 -10.91 9.12 -12.32
CA ARG A 137 -11.74 10.22 -12.84
C ARG A 137 -11.04 11.57 -12.76
N TYR A 138 -10.37 11.86 -11.66
CA TYR A 138 -9.85 13.20 -11.37
C TYR A 138 -8.34 13.31 -11.56
N VAL A 139 -7.55 12.37 -11.04
CA VAL A 139 -6.09 12.43 -11.12
C VAL A 139 -5.63 11.90 -12.46
N PHE A 140 -5.93 10.63 -12.76
CA PHE A 140 -5.47 10.03 -14.01
C PHE A 140 -6.15 10.68 -15.23
N GLY A 141 -7.45 10.95 -15.15
CA GLY A 141 -8.20 11.66 -16.18
C GLY A 141 -7.65 13.05 -16.48
N TYR A 142 -7.08 13.76 -15.49
CA TYR A 142 -6.38 15.02 -15.75
C TYR A 142 -5.19 14.81 -16.70
N PHE A 143 -4.34 13.83 -16.44
CA PHE A 143 -3.20 13.54 -17.32
C PHE A 143 -3.63 13.06 -18.69
N MET A 144 -4.60 12.14 -18.78
CA MET A 144 -5.16 11.66 -20.06
C MET A 144 -5.61 12.82 -20.95
N ARG A 145 -6.43 13.74 -20.42
CA ARG A 145 -6.93 14.88 -21.18
C ARG A 145 -5.80 15.80 -21.67
N ASN A 146 -4.79 16.06 -20.83
CA ASN A 146 -3.66 16.89 -21.24
C ASN A 146 -2.74 16.18 -22.24
N SER A 147 -2.62 14.86 -22.18
CA SER A 147 -1.91 14.06 -23.17
C SER A 147 -2.60 14.13 -24.55
N GLU A 148 -3.93 14.19 -24.62
CA GLU A 148 -4.64 14.42 -25.89
C GLU A 148 -4.22 15.74 -26.54
N ARG A 149 -4.19 16.83 -25.76
CA ARG A 149 -3.67 18.11 -26.26
C ARG A 149 -2.21 18.00 -26.67
N GLN A 150 -1.41 17.23 -25.93
CA GLN A 150 -0.01 17.04 -26.28
C GLN A 150 0.17 16.28 -27.60
N ALA A 151 -0.70 15.32 -27.90
CA ALA A 151 -0.75 14.60 -29.17
C ALA A 151 -1.25 15.50 -30.32
N ASP A 152 -2.29 16.32 -30.08
CA ASP A 152 -2.75 17.33 -31.02
C ASP A 152 -1.65 18.34 -31.39
N LEU A 153 -0.88 18.81 -30.40
CA LEU A 153 0.27 19.69 -30.62
C LEU A 153 1.39 19.01 -31.41
N TYR A 154 1.63 17.72 -31.19
CA TYR A 154 2.61 16.97 -31.98
C TYR A 154 2.17 16.85 -33.45
N ALA A 155 0.88 16.60 -33.70
CA ALA A 155 0.34 16.60 -35.05
C ALA A 155 0.47 17.96 -35.73
N LEU A 156 0.19 19.06 -35.01
CA LEU A 156 0.41 20.43 -35.48
C LEU A 156 1.87 20.68 -35.87
N GLU A 157 2.81 20.24 -35.04
CA GLU A 157 4.26 20.37 -35.31
C GLU A 157 4.70 19.57 -36.54
N LEU A 158 4.12 18.38 -36.74
CA LEU A 158 4.49 17.48 -37.83
C LEU A 158 3.92 17.93 -39.19
N ILE A 159 2.66 18.38 -39.21
CA ILE A 159 1.93 18.78 -40.42
C ILE A 159 2.23 20.24 -40.77
N GLY A 160 2.41 21.10 -39.77
CA GLY A 160 2.72 22.52 -39.95
C GLY A 160 1.52 23.46 -39.91
N HIS A 161 0.28 22.94 -39.87
CA HIS A 161 -0.94 23.76 -39.74
C HIS A 161 -2.07 23.01 -39.00
N PRO A 162 -3.05 23.72 -38.40
CA PRO A 162 -4.08 23.09 -37.58
C PRO A 162 -5.29 22.57 -38.36
N PHE A 163 -5.47 22.98 -39.63
CA PHE A 163 -6.75 22.87 -40.33
C PHE A 163 -7.18 21.44 -40.65
N THR A 164 -6.26 20.56 -41.06
CA THR A 164 -6.58 19.15 -41.37
C THR A 164 -7.01 18.37 -40.13
N LEU A 165 -6.27 18.49 -39.03
CA LEU A 165 -6.67 17.87 -37.77
C LEU A 165 -7.98 18.46 -37.25
N ALA A 166 -8.15 19.79 -37.30
CA ALA A 166 -9.40 20.42 -36.90
C ALA A 166 -10.60 19.95 -37.72
N SER A 167 -10.45 19.85 -39.05
CA SER A 167 -11.47 19.31 -39.96
C SER A 167 -11.83 17.87 -39.62
N SER A 168 -10.82 17.02 -39.40
CA SER A 168 -11.05 15.62 -39.00
C SER A 168 -11.84 15.50 -37.69
N LEU A 169 -11.49 16.31 -36.67
CA LEU A 169 -12.16 16.33 -35.39
C LEU A 169 -13.62 16.81 -35.52
N GLU A 170 -13.86 17.82 -36.34
CA GLU A 170 -15.20 18.35 -36.62
C GLU A 170 -16.08 17.31 -37.33
N LYS A 171 -15.54 16.64 -38.36
CA LYS A 171 -16.25 15.54 -39.04
C LYS A 171 -16.60 14.41 -38.08
N ILE A 172 -15.66 14.01 -37.23
CA ILE A 172 -15.88 12.99 -36.19
C ILE A 172 -16.98 13.45 -35.21
N ALA A 173 -16.98 14.72 -34.80
CA ALA A 173 -17.98 15.26 -33.89
C ALA A 173 -19.39 15.22 -34.47
N ILE A 174 -19.54 15.62 -35.75
CA ILE A 174 -20.83 15.60 -36.46
C ILE A 174 -21.30 14.16 -36.64
N ALA A 175 -20.44 13.29 -37.17
CA ALA A 175 -20.80 11.90 -37.45
C ALA A 175 -21.04 11.07 -36.17
N GLY A 176 -20.45 11.47 -35.04
CA GLY A 176 -20.71 10.90 -33.72
C GLY A 176 -21.98 11.41 -33.02
N GLY A 177 -22.82 12.21 -33.70
CA GLY A 177 -24.06 12.76 -33.13
C GLY A 177 -23.92 14.13 -32.46
N HIS A 178 -23.16 15.04 -33.08
CA HIS A 178 -22.92 16.42 -32.59
C HIS A 178 -22.30 16.49 -31.18
N ILE A 179 -21.30 15.63 -30.92
CA ILE A 179 -20.64 15.50 -29.61
C ILE A 179 -19.58 16.59 -29.32
N HIS A 180 -19.68 17.77 -29.96
CA HIS A 180 -18.68 18.85 -29.90
C HIS A 180 -18.30 19.27 -28.49
N ASP A 181 -19.30 19.35 -27.61
CA ASP A 181 -19.17 19.83 -26.23
C ASP A 181 -19.27 18.72 -25.19
N LEU A 182 -19.46 17.46 -25.59
CA LEU A 182 -19.66 16.35 -24.66
C LEU A 182 -18.33 16.05 -23.95
N PRO A 183 -18.19 16.34 -22.64
CA PRO A 183 -16.95 16.12 -21.95
C PRO A 183 -16.80 14.64 -21.58
N SER A 184 -15.60 14.08 -21.78
CA SER A 184 -15.26 12.74 -21.30
C SER A 184 -14.30 12.82 -20.11
N TRP A 185 -14.24 11.76 -19.30
CA TRP A 185 -13.25 11.66 -18.25
C TRP A 185 -11.81 11.58 -18.80
N HIS A 186 -11.61 11.14 -20.05
CA HIS A 186 -10.28 10.99 -20.66
C HIS A 186 -10.01 11.90 -21.88
N HIS A 187 -11.05 12.52 -22.48
CA HIS A 187 -10.87 13.52 -23.55
C HIS A 187 -11.47 14.86 -23.16
N PHE A 188 -10.79 15.94 -23.55
CA PHE A 188 -11.45 17.25 -23.65
C PHE A 188 -12.52 17.21 -24.75
N GLY A 189 -13.55 18.05 -24.62
CA GLY A 189 -14.53 18.23 -25.69
C GLY A 189 -13.85 18.64 -27.00
N ILE A 190 -14.37 18.17 -28.12
CA ILE A 190 -13.76 18.37 -29.44
C ILE A 190 -13.58 19.86 -29.75
N ARG A 191 -14.59 20.68 -29.45
CA ARG A 191 -14.49 22.14 -29.63
C ARG A 191 -13.31 22.74 -28.86
N GLN A 192 -13.09 22.28 -27.63
CA GLN A 192 -11.99 22.76 -26.80
C GLN A 192 -10.62 22.34 -27.34
N ARG A 193 -10.53 21.14 -27.93
CA ARG A 193 -9.30 20.66 -28.59
C ARG A 193 -8.99 21.49 -29.83
N ILE A 194 -9.98 21.70 -30.71
CA ILE A 194 -9.85 22.52 -31.91
C ILE A 194 -9.43 23.94 -31.56
N GLN A 195 -10.10 24.57 -30.59
CA GLN A 195 -9.76 25.94 -30.16
C GLN A 195 -8.32 26.01 -29.62
N PHE A 196 -7.93 25.06 -28.77
CA PHE A 196 -6.56 25.02 -28.24
C PHE A 196 -5.51 24.81 -29.34
N LEU A 197 -5.82 24.03 -30.37
CA LEU A 197 -4.96 23.81 -31.53
C LEU A 197 -4.75 25.11 -32.33
N LEU A 198 -5.84 25.84 -32.60
CA LEU A 198 -5.81 27.13 -33.30
C LEU A 198 -5.06 28.20 -32.50
N ASP A 199 -5.30 28.29 -31.20
CA ASP A 199 -4.60 29.23 -30.31
C ASP A 199 -3.10 28.92 -30.24
N SER A 200 -2.75 27.63 -30.21
CA SER A 200 -1.36 27.16 -30.20
C SER A 200 -0.64 27.38 -31.52
N TYR A 201 -1.37 27.42 -32.64
CA TYR A 201 -0.81 27.82 -33.94
C TYR A 201 -0.50 29.32 -33.97
N ARG A 202 -1.43 30.15 -33.48
CA ARG A 202 -1.25 31.61 -33.38
C ARG A 202 -0.17 32.01 -32.38
N ASN A 203 -0.04 31.27 -31.28
CA ASN A 203 0.91 31.55 -30.22
C ASN A 203 1.76 30.31 -29.87
N PRO A 204 2.95 30.16 -30.49
CA PRO A 204 3.86 29.05 -30.20
C PRO A 204 4.28 28.91 -28.73
N GLN A 205 4.27 30.00 -27.95
CA GLN A 205 4.60 29.94 -26.52
C GLN A 205 3.59 29.11 -25.71
N LEU A 206 2.34 29.02 -26.17
CA LEU A 206 1.31 28.22 -25.52
C LEU A 206 1.69 26.73 -25.52
N ARG A 207 2.34 26.25 -26.61
CA ARG A 207 2.81 24.87 -26.74
C ARG A 207 3.88 24.54 -25.70
N LEU A 208 4.91 25.39 -25.61
CA LEU A 208 6.00 25.22 -24.64
C LEU A 208 5.50 25.27 -23.19
N ARG A 209 4.61 26.21 -22.88
CA ARG A 209 3.98 26.31 -21.55
C ARG A 209 3.17 25.07 -21.23
N HIS A 210 2.41 24.54 -22.18
CA HIS A 210 1.63 23.32 -21.99
C HIS A 210 2.52 22.11 -21.70
N HIS A 211 3.58 21.88 -22.48
CA HIS A 211 4.53 20.80 -22.24
C HIS A 211 5.18 20.91 -20.85
N ARG A 212 5.70 22.09 -20.49
CA ARG A 212 6.32 22.31 -19.18
C ARG A 212 5.34 22.07 -18.04
N LYS A 213 4.10 22.57 -18.16
CA LYS A 213 3.06 22.36 -17.16
C LYS A 213 2.78 20.88 -16.96
N LEU A 214 2.59 20.11 -18.03
CA LEU A 214 2.25 18.69 -17.93
C LEU A 214 3.34 17.88 -17.23
N TYR A 215 4.61 18.06 -17.62
CA TYR A 215 5.73 17.37 -16.98
C TYR A 215 5.98 17.85 -15.54
N ALA A 216 5.82 19.13 -15.24
CA ALA A 216 5.91 19.63 -13.88
C ALA A 216 4.83 19.01 -12.97
N MET A 217 3.59 18.94 -13.45
CA MET A 217 2.51 18.28 -12.71
C MET A 217 2.74 16.78 -12.53
N ALA A 218 3.40 16.14 -13.49
CA ALA A 218 3.81 14.74 -13.36
C ALA A 218 4.80 14.52 -12.22
N LEU A 219 5.82 15.39 -12.12
CA LEU A 219 6.80 15.34 -11.04
C LEU A 219 6.16 15.60 -9.68
N VAL A 220 5.26 16.58 -9.60
CA VAL A 220 4.46 16.86 -8.39
C VAL A 220 3.63 15.63 -8.00
N PHE A 221 2.98 14.98 -8.96
CA PHE A 221 2.25 13.75 -8.72
C PHE A 221 3.16 12.64 -8.15
N LEU A 222 4.32 12.40 -8.74
CA LEU A 222 5.26 11.36 -8.27
C LEU A 222 5.76 11.65 -6.86
N ALA A 223 6.10 12.92 -6.57
CA ALA A 223 6.49 13.34 -5.23
C ALA A 223 5.36 13.12 -4.21
N MET A 224 4.12 13.46 -4.57
CA MET A 224 2.95 13.27 -3.72
C MET A 224 2.68 11.79 -3.45
N VAL A 225 2.77 10.92 -4.46
CA VAL A 225 2.65 9.47 -4.30
C VAL A 225 3.73 8.94 -3.34
N ALA A 226 4.99 9.35 -3.52
CA ALA A 226 6.08 8.92 -2.66
C ALA A 226 5.87 9.36 -1.19
N VAL A 227 5.44 10.60 -0.97
CA VAL A 227 5.14 11.12 0.38
C VAL A 227 3.98 10.37 1.01
N LEU A 228 2.87 10.19 0.28
CA LEU A 228 1.69 9.49 0.78
C LEU A 228 1.95 8.00 1.04
N ALA A 229 2.73 7.33 0.18
CA ALA A 229 3.12 5.94 0.38
C ALA A 229 4.01 5.80 1.62
N THR A 230 5.00 6.68 1.76
CA THR A 230 5.88 6.71 2.94
C THR A 230 5.08 6.95 4.21
N ALA A 231 4.14 7.90 4.19
CA ALA A 231 3.25 8.17 5.31
C ALA A 231 2.41 6.94 5.68
N GLY A 232 1.85 6.22 4.69
CA GLY A 232 1.11 4.98 4.92
C GLY A 232 1.98 3.90 5.56
N PHE A 233 3.22 3.70 5.09
CA PHE A 233 4.14 2.74 5.70
C PHE A 233 4.59 3.13 7.11
N GLN A 234 4.81 4.42 7.37
CA GLN A 234 5.17 4.91 8.70
C GLN A 234 3.99 4.83 9.67
N PHE A 235 2.75 5.03 9.19
CA PHE A 235 1.54 4.88 9.99
C PHE A 235 1.47 3.51 10.64
N LYS A 236 1.84 2.44 9.93
CA LYS A 236 1.87 1.06 10.45
C LYS A 236 2.75 0.90 11.70
N LYS A 237 3.79 1.73 11.85
CA LYS A 237 4.72 1.71 12.99
C LYS A 237 4.26 2.58 14.17
N THR A 238 3.19 3.35 14.00
CA THR A 238 2.71 4.25 15.06
C THR A 238 2.11 3.45 16.23
N PRO A 239 2.20 3.97 17.46
CA PRO A 239 1.55 3.34 18.62
C PRO A 239 0.04 3.16 18.43
N LEU A 240 -0.60 4.06 17.69
CA LEU A 240 -2.02 3.98 17.35
C LEU A 240 -2.32 2.75 16.48
N ALA A 241 -1.58 2.56 15.39
CA ALA A 241 -1.76 1.40 14.51
C ALA A 241 -1.50 0.08 15.24
N GLN A 242 -0.43 0.04 16.06
CA GLN A 242 -0.11 -1.13 16.89
C GLN A 242 -1.22 -1.43 17.91
N SER A 243 -1.75 -0.40 18.59
CA SER A 243 -2.88 -0.55 19.51
C SER A 243 -4.11 -1.11 18.80
N TRP A 244 -4.40 -0.62 17.59
CA TRP A 244 -5.54 -1.08 16.79
C TRP A 244 -5.37 -2.52 16.33
N GLN A 245 -4.16 -2.90 15.90
CA GLN A 245 -3.84 -4.27 15.56
C GLN A 245 -4.00 -5.20 16.76
N LYS A 246 -3.46 -4.82 17.93
CA LYS A 246 -3.62 -5.58 19.18
C LYS A 246 -5.09 -5.75 19.56
N GLN A 247 -5.91 -4.71 19.42
CA GLN A 247 -7.36 -4.79 19.67
C GLN A 247 -8.07 -5.77 18.73
N VAL A 248 -7.77 -5.71 17.42
CA VAL A 248 -8.37 -6.63 16.45
C VAL A 248 -7.95 -8.06 16.72
N VAL A 249 -6.64 -8.30 16.93
CA VAL A 249 -6.13 -9.62 17.34
C VAL A 249 -6.90 -10.08 18.55
N PHE A 250 -6.96 -9.26 19.60
CA PHE A 250 -7.69 -9.60 20.81
C PHE A 250 -9.15 -10.00 20.57
N SER A 251 -9.89 -9.24 19.75
CA SER A 251 -11.27 -9.58 19.39
C SER A 251 -11.39 -10.86 18.56
N VAL A 252 -10.39 -11.19 17.73
CA VAL A 252 -10.31 -12.49 17.04
C VAL A 252 -10.13 -13.60 18.08
N LEU A 253 -9.19 -13.41 19.00
CA LEU A 253 -8.87 -14.37 20.05
C LEU A 253 -10.11 -14.65 20.92
N GLU A 254 -10.78 -13.63 21.44
CA GLU A 254 -11.98 -13.74 22.28
C GLU A 254 -13.10 -14.55 21.62
N ARG A 255 -13.30 -14.39 20.30
CA ARG A 255 -14.36 -15.08 19.57
C ARG A 255 -14.08 -16.56 19.36
N GLN A 256 -12.81 -16.91 19.26
CA GLN A 256 -12.42 -18.27 18.99
C GLN A 256 -12.14 -19.07 20.29
N VAL A 257 -12.09 -18.43 21.47
CA VAL A 257 -11.85 -19.08 22.78
C VAL A 257 -12.66 -20.36 23.00
N ALA A 258 -13.88 -20.47 22.44
CA ALA A 258 -14.71 -21.68 22.56
C ALA A 258 -14.11 -22.93 21.85
N ASP A 259 -13.36 -22.76 20.75
CA ASP A 259 -12.76 -23.84 19.95
C ASP A 259 -11.29 -24.13 20.31
N TRP A 260 -10.72 -23.33 21.22
CA TRP A 260 -9.28 -23.25 21.43
C TRP A 260 -8.65 -24.25 22.36
N SER A 261 -9.47 -25.07 23.03
CA SER A 261 -8.95 -26.06 23.97
C SER A 261 -7.96 -27.02 23.33
N ASN A 262 -7.74 -27.01 22.00
CA ASN A 262 -6.80 -27.89 21.31
C ASN A 262 -5.57 -27.28 20.60
N ASN A 263 -5.32 -25.95 20.63
CA ASN A 263 -4.14 -25.36 19.95
C ASN A 263 -3.23 -24.59 20.93
N ALA A 264 -2.04 -25.14 21.21
CA ALA A 264 -1.08 -24.55 22.14
C ALA A 264 -0.58 -23.17 21.67
N GLU A 265 -0.26 -23.01 20.39
CA GLU A 265 0.32 -21.77 19.84
C GLU A 265 -0.63 -20.58 20.01
N LEU A 266 -1.93 -20.79 19.73
CA LEU A 266 -2.97 -19.77 19.94
C LEU A 266 -3.14 -19.41 21.42
N MET A 267 -3.06 -20.40 22.33
CA MET A 267 -3.06 -20.15 23.77
C MET A 267 -1.87 -19.26 24.19
N GLY A 268 -0.69 -19.52 23.64
CA GLY A 268 0.53 -18.76 23.91
C GLY A 268 0.44 -17.30 23.43
N MET A 269 -0.03 -17.09 22.20
CA MET A 269 -0.26 -15.75 21.65
C MET A 269 -1.29 -14.98 22.47
N ALA A 270 -2.42 -15.60 22.81
CA ALA A 270 -3.46 -14.92 23.58
C ALA A 270 -3.07 -14.64 25.03
N GLY A 271 -2.38 -15.58 25.67
CA GLY A 271 -1.81 -15.34 26.99
C GLY A 271 -0.94 -14.09 26.98
N SER A 272 -0.06 -13.96 25.99
CA SER A 272 0.84 -12.81 25.84
C SER A 272 0.07 -11.50 25.66
N VAL A 273 -0.97 -11.49 24.82
CA VAL A 273 -1.83 -10.30 24.62
C VAL A 273 -2.62 -9.95 25.89
N LEU A 274 -3.17 -10.93 26.60
CA LEU A 274 -3.90 -10.72 27.86
C LEU A 274 -3.00 -10.15 28.96
N LEU A 275 -1.74 -10.59 29.02
CA LEU A 275 -0.74 -10.07 29.96
C LEU A 275 -0.48 -8.58 29.72
N GLU A 276 -0.29 -8.16 28.46
CA GLU A 276 -0.13 -6.75 28.11
C GLU A 276 -1.35 -5.88 28.47
N GLN A 277 -2.55 -6.47 28.53
CA GLN A 277 -3.79 -5.80 28.93
C GLN A 277 -4.03 -5.81 30.45
N GLY A 278 -3.15 -6.43 31.23
CA GLY A 278 -3.33 -6.58 32.68
C GLY A 278 -4.39 -7.61 33.08
N ARG A 279 -4.85 -8.47 32.15
CA ARG A 279 -5.78 -9.58 32.43
C ARG A 279 -5.00 -10.80 32.94
N TYR A 280 -4.33 -10.61 34.08
CA TYR A 280 -3.33 -11.56 34.61
C TYR A 280 -3.88 -12.97 34.88
N ALA A 281 -5.11 -13.09 35.39
CA ALA A 281 -5.72 -14.40 35.68
C ALA A 281 -5.88 -15.26 34.43
N GLU A 282 -6.37 -14.65 33.36
CA GLU A 282 -6.64 -15.32 32.09
C GLU A 282 -5.33 -15.60 31.34
N ALA A 283 -4.41 -14.64 31.35
CA ALA A 283 -3.06 -14.82 30.80
C ALA A 283 -2.37 -16.03 31.44
N ARG A 284 -2.34 -16.10 32.77
CA ARG A 284 -1.78 -17.21 33.53
C ARG A 284 -2.43 -18.54 33.14
N SER A 285 -3.77 -18.60 33.11
CA SER A 285 -4.47 -19.83 32.77
C SER A 285 -4.15 -20.34 31.36
N LEU A 286 -4.05 -19.45 30.37
CA LEU A 286 -3.75 -19.84 28.99
C LEU A 286 -2.30 -20.27 28.82
N MET A 287 -1.35 -19.53 29.41
CA MET A 287 0.07 -19.89 29.34
C MET A 287 0.36 -21.22 30.05
N GLN A 288 -0.30 -21.51 31.18
CA GLN A 288 -0.18 -22.81 31.85
C GLN A 288 -0.67 -23.96 30.96
N LYS A 289 -1.84 -23.80 30.33
CA LYS A 289 -2.38 -24.81 29.38
C LYS A 289 -1.52 -24.97 28.13
N HIS A 290 -0.85 -23.91 27.67
CA HIS A 290 0.15 -24.01 26.61
C HIS A 290 1.31 -24.89 27.07
N LEU A 291 1.87 -24.63 28.25
CA LEU A 291 3.03 -25.38 28.78
C LEU A 291 2.69 -26.83 29.13
N GLU A 292 1.43 -27.18 29.41
CA GLU A 292 0.99 -28.58 29.49
C GLU A 292 1.20 -29.36 28.18
N ARG A 293 1.24 -28.66 27.04
CA ARG A 293 1.37 -29.25 25.70
C ARG A 293 2.78 -29.07 25.12
N SER A 294 3.36 -27.91 25.37
CA SER A 294 4.70 -27.51 24.93
C SER A 294 5.52 -27.09 26.14
N PRO A 295 6.00 -28.05 26.97
CA PRO A 295 6.64 -27.73 28.26
C PRO A 295 7.96 -26.94 28.15
N HIS A 296 8.57 -26.97 26.97
CA HIS A 296 9.89 -26.39 26.68
C HIS A 296 9.80 -25.16 25.77
N ASP A 297 8.62 -24.55 25.58
CA ASP A 297 8.52 -23.32 24.80
C ASP A 297 9.20 -22.16 25.55
N PRO A 298 10.37 -21.68 25.09
CA PRO A 298 11.15 -20.68 25.81
C PRO A 298 10.40 -19.36 25.94
N GLN A 299 9.57 -19.00 24.95
CA GLN A 299 8.85 -17.74 24.91
C GLN A 299 7.70 -17.74 25.92
N ILE A 300 6.96 -18.84 26.02
CA ILE A 300 5.87 -18.93 27.00
C ILE A 300 6.39 -19.11 28.43
N LEU A 301 7.48 -19.86 28.62
CA LEU A 301 8.21 -19.91 29.90
C LEU A 301 8.63 -18.49 30.34
N ASN A 302 9.23 -17.72 29.42
CA ASN A 302 9.60 -16.32 29.67
C ASN A 302 8.40 -15.46 30.03
N ASN A 303 7.32 -15.52 29.25
CA ASN A 303 6.17 -14.64 29.45
C ASN A 303 5.42 -14.95 30.76
N LEU A 304 5.36 -16.23 31.15
CA LEU A 304 4.79 -16.62 32.44
C LEU A 304 5.70 -16.24 33.61
N ALA A 305 7.02 -16.34 33.45
CA ALA A 305 7.98 -15.85 34.44
C ALA A 305 7.84 -14.33 34.64
N TRP A 306 7.75 -13.57 33.54
CA TRP A 306 7.54 -12.13 33.56
C TRP A 306 6.22 -11.76 34.26
N LEU A 307 5.13 -12.48 33.98
CA LEU A 307 3.85 -12.32 34.67
C LEU A 307 4.04 -12.49 36.19
N TYR A 308 4.65 -13.58 36.63
CA TYR A 308 4.85 -13.84 38.05
C TYR A 308 5.80 -12.84 38.74
N ALA A 309 6.78 -12.28 38.02
CA ALA A 309 7.67 -11.26 38.57
C ALA A 309 7.00 -9.89 38.69
N THR A 310 6.14 -9.50 37.72
CA THR A 310 5.71 -8.10 37.56
C THR A 310 4.24 -7.83 37.83
N ALA A 311 3.38 -8.86 37.84
CA ALA A 311 1.96 -8.68 38.12
C ALA A 311 1.71 -8.29 39.58
N PRO A 312 0.65 -7.51 39.90
CA PRO A 312 0.27 -7.24 41.28
C PRO A 312 -0.25 -8.49 41.99
N ALA A 313 -0.28 -8.46 43.33
CA ALA A 313 -0.96 -9.49 44.12
C ALA A 313 -2.44 -9.61 43.67
N PRO A 314 -3.01 -10.83 43.59
CA PRO A 314 -2.45 -12.13 44.04
C PRO A 314 -1.71 -12.91 42.94
N TYR A 315 -1.34 -12.27 41.82
CA TYR A 315 -0.75 -12.96 40.67
C TYR A 315 0.77 -13.03 40.72
N ALA A 316 1.42 -12.20 41.53
CA ALA A 316 2.86 -12.28 41.78
C ALA A 316 3.24 -13.61 42.44
N ASP A 317 4.29 -14.24 41.92
CA ASP A 317 4.94 -15.42 42.54
C ASP A 317 6.44 -15.37 42.24
N PRO A 318 7.24 -14.65 43.06
CA PRO A 318 8.67 -14.50 42.83
C PRO A 318 9.40 -15.83 42.66
N ALA A 319 9.05 -16.86 43.45
CA ALA A 319 9.72 -18.15 43.39
C ALA A 319 9.47 -18.86 42.05
N ALA A 320 8.20 -18.91 41.62
CA ALA A 320 7.85 -19.47 40.31
C ALA A 320 8.43 -18.65 39.14
N ALA A 321 8.51 -17.32 39.27
CA ALA A 321 9.13 -16.46 38.28
C ALA A 321 10.60 -16.85 38.03
N LEU A 322 11.36 -17.07 39.10
CA LEU A 322 12.77 -17.45 39.01
C LEU A 322 12.93 -18.85 38.40
N GLU A 323 12.11 -19.81 38.81
CA GLU A 323 12.16 -21.17 38.25
C GLU A 323 11.91 -21.18 36.74
N LEU A 324 10.86 -20.49 36.29
CA LEU A 324 10.48 -20.46 34.87
C LEU A 324 11.45 -19.63 34.03
N ALA A 325 11.98 -18.52 34.55
CA ALA A 325 12.98 -17.73 33.84
C ALA A 325 14.28 -18.51 33.64
N LEU A 326 14.70 -19.31 34.62
CA LEU A 326 15.87 -20.19 34.48
C LEU A 326 15.65 -21.25 33.40
N LYS A 327 14.46 -21.87 33.35
CA LYS A 327 14.11 -22.82 32.28
C LYS A 327 14.11 -22.14 30.91
N SER A 328 13.50 -20.96 30.80
CA SER A 328 13.47 -20.21 29.54
C SER A 328 14.88 -19.91 29.01
N VAL A 329 15.79 -19.42 29.85
CA VAL A 329 17.18 -19.14 29.47
C VAL A 329 17.98 -20.42 29.16
N GLN A 330 17.64 -21.55 29.78
CA GLN A 330 18.26 -22.85 29.46
C GLN A 330 17.86 -23.33 28.06
N GLU A 331 16.60 -23.12 27.66
CA GLU A 331 16.10 -23.48 26.33
C GLU A 331 16.60 -22.50 25.27
N ASP A 332 16.52 -21.19 25.54
CA ASP A 332 16.91 -20.13 24.60
C ASP A 332 17.47 -18.88 25.33
N PRO A 333 18.80 -18.71 25.41
CA PRO A 333 19.44 -17.64 26.17
C PRO A 333 19.50 -16.30 25.40
N GLU A 334 18.36 -15.84 24.88
CA GLU A 334 18.22 -14.57 24.17
C GLU A 334 18.15 -13.37 25.12
N PRO A 335 18.44 -12.12 24.66
CA PRO A 335 18.46 -10.94 25.51
C PRO A 335 17.14 -10.69 26.26
N TYR A 336 15.99 -11.02 25.66
CA TYR A 336 14.70 -10.86 26.33
C TYR A 336 14.52 -11.85 27.50
N ALA A 337 15.03 -13.08 27.37
CA ALA A 337 14.95 -14.10 28.41
C ALA A 337 15.87 -13.77 29.59
N LEU A 338 17.07 -13.23 29.28
CA LEU A 338 18.01 -12.74 30.27
C LEU A 338 17.47 -11.52 31.04
N ASP A 339 16.74 -10.61 30.39
CA ASP A 339 16.05 -9.50 31.09
C ASP A 339 15.02 -10.01 32.09
N THR A 340 14.14 -10.94 31.67
CA THR A 340 13.16 -11.55 32.56
C THR A 340 13.82 -12.30 33.71
N LEU A 341 14.91 -13.04 33.46
CA LEU A 341 15.67 -13.70 34.52
C LEU A 341 16.29 -12.70 35.50
N ALA A 342 16.79 -11.56 35.01
CA ALA A 342 17.30 -10.50 35.86
C ALA A 342 16.19 -9.89 36.74
N GLU A 343 15.00 -9.64 36.18
CA GLU A 343 13.84 -9.16 36.95
C GLU A 343 13.37 -10.22 37.96
N ALA A 344 13.38 -11.50 37.59
CA ALA A 344 13.06 -12.60 38.49
C ALA A 344 14.07 -12.67 39.66
N TYR A 345 15.38 -12.54 39.41
CA TYR A 345 16.37 -12.42 40.49
C TYR A 345 16.10 -11.20 41.38
N PHE A 346 15.78 -10.06 40.78
CA PHE A 346 15.51 -8.83 41.51
C PHE A 346 14.33 -8.96 42.49
N VAL A 347 13.19 -9.49 42.05
CA VAL A 347 12.01 -9.66 42.92
C VAL A 347 12.19 -10.72 44.00
N ASN A 348 13.19 -11.60 43.85
CA ASN A 348 13.63 -12.55 44.88
C ASN A 348 14.73 -11.98 45.81
N GLY A 349 15.06 -10.69 45.71
CA GLY A 349 16.10 -10.05 46.52
C GLY A 349 17.54 -10.41 46.13
N ARG A 350 17.73 -11.14 45.02
CA ARG A 350 19.03 -11.58 44.50
C ARG A 350 19.64 -10.51 43.59
N TYR A 351 19.89 -9.33 44.17
CA TYR A 351 20.25 -8.12 43.40
C TYR A 351 21.58 -8.23 42.65
N ARG A 352 22.54 -9.00 43.18
CA ARG A 352 23.83 -9.22 42.54
C ARG A 352 23.68 -10.06 41.28
N GLU A 353 22.96 -11.18 41.36
CA GLU A 353 22.68 -12.02 40.20
C GLU A 353 21.83 -11.28 39.15
N ALA A 354 20.90 -10.42 39.59
CA ALA A 354 20.14 -9.56 38.68
C ALA A 354 21.04 -8.64 37.85
N LEU A 355 22.04 -8.00 38.50
CA LEU A 355 23.02 -7.14 37.83
C LEU A 355 23.94 -7.89 36.87
N GLU A 356 24.44 -9.06 37.28
CA GLU A 356 25.29 -9.89 36.43
C GLU A 356 24.51 -10.39 35.20
N THR A 357 23.23 -10.77 35.39
CA THR A 357 22.37 -11.26 34.31
C THR A 357 21.96 -10.15 33.33
N ILE A 358 21.55 -8.97 33.81
CA ILE A 358 21.19 -7.86 32.91
C ILE A 358 22.39 -7.36 32.12
N GLN A 359 23.61 -7.42 32.69
CA GLN A 359 24.83 -7.07 31.97
C GLN A 359 25.07 -8.01 30.78
N ARG A 360 24.84 -9.32 30.96
CA ARG A 360 24.91 -10.28 29.85
C ARG A 360 23.91 -9.94 28.74
N ALA A 361 22.68 -9.55 29.09
CA ALA A 361 21.69 -9.12 28.11
C ALA A 361 22.15 -7.86 27.34
N ILE A 362 22.75 -6.90 28.04
CA ILE A 362 23.30 -5.66 27.45
C ILE A 362 24.46 -5.95 26.49
N ASP A 363 25.36 -6.87 26.86
CA ASP A 363 26.55 -7.22 26.08
C ASP A 363 26.19 -7.84 24.71
N MET A 364 24.99 -8.41 24.59
CA MET A 364 24.43 -8.93 23.33
C MET A 364 23.92 -7.83 22.38
N LYS A 365 23.93 -6.55 22.80
CA LYS A 365 23.51 -5.37 22.01
C LYS A 365 22.11 -5.47 21.39
N PRO A 366 21.06 -5.68 22.19
CA PRO A 366 19.70 -5.79 21.68
C PRO A 366 19.12 -4.41 21.29
N ASP A 367 18.08 -4.43 20.47
CA ASP A 367 17.40 -3.22 19.99
C ASP A 367 16.83 -2.34 21.12
N ASN A 368 16.49 -2.95 22.27
CA ASN A 368 15.94 -2.28 23.45
C ASN A 368 17.01 -1.86 24.48
N LEU A 369 18.28 -1.66 24.07
CA LEU A 369 19.40 -1.33 24.95
C LEU A 369 19.11 -0.21 25.97
N LYS A 370 18.41 0.85 25.56
CA LYS A 370 18.06 1.97 26.46
C LYS A 370 17.26 1.50 27.68
N TYR A 371 16.28 0.61 27.47
CA TYR A 371 15.44 0.07 28.52
C TYR A 371 16.26 -0.85 29.46
N LEU A 372 17.15 -1.70 28.92
CA LEU A 372 18.00 -2.56 29.75
C LEU A 372 18.98 -1.77 30.62
N LEU A 373 19.50 -0.65 30.12
CA LEU A 373 20.33 0.26 30.91
C LEU A 373 19.54 0.93 32.06
N GLU A 374 18.24 1.18 31.88
CA GLU A 374 17.37 1.68 32.94
C GLU A 374 17.12 0.60 34.01
N GLN A 375 16.87 -0.65 33.59
CA GLN A 375 16.75 -1.81 34.48
C GLN A 375 18.03 -2.06 35.28
N GLN A 376 19.21 -1.98 34.64
CA GLN A 376 20.49 -2.10 35.33
C GLN A 376 20.67 -1.03 36.42
N LYS A 377 20.26 0.22 36.15
CA LYS A 377 20.30 1.30 37.16
C LYS A 377 19.37 0.99 38.35
N LYS A 378 18.16 0.48 38.07
CA LYS A 378 17.21 0.02 39.11
C LYS A 378 17.86 -1.04 40.00
N TYR A 379 18.46 -2.08 39.42
CA TYR A 379 19.10 -3.17 40.18
C TYR A 379 20.33 -2.69 40.96
N SER A 380 21.14 -1.81 40.38
CA SER A 380 22.32 -1.22 41.05
C SER A 380 21.95 -0.40 42.27
N LYS A 381 20.90 0.42 42.16
CA LYS A 381 20.39 1.20 43.28
C LYS A 381 19.92 0.29 44.42
N ALA A 382 19.14 -0.75 44.12
CA ALA A 382 18.67 -1.69 45.14
C ALA A 382 19.81 -2.45 45.82
N LEU A 383 20.86 -2.86 45.08
CA LEU A 383 22.04 -3.49 45.67
C LEU A 383 22.78 -2.55 46.62
N GLN A 384 22.92 -1.27 46.26
CA GLN A 384 23.54 -0.26 47.12
C GLN A 384 22.74 0.01 48.39
N GLU A 385 21.41 0.10 48.28
CA GLU A 385 20.50 0.27 49.43
C GLU A 385 20.56 -0.94 50.37
N ALA A 386 20.57 -2.16 49.84
CA ALA A 386 20.74 -3.39 50.62
C ALA A 386 22.12 -3.46 51.31
N SER A 387 23.18 -3.01 50.62
CA SER A 387 24.54 -2.98 51.18
C SER A 387 24.76 -1.88 52.22
N GLY A 388 24.06 -0.75 52.09
CA GLY A 388 24.15 0.39 53.01
C GLY A 388 23.31 0.25 54.28
N THR A 389 22.36 -0.70 54.33
CA THR A 389 21.45 -0.90 55.46
C THR A 389 21.90 -1.99 56.45
N GLY A 390 23.01 -2.70 56.20
CA GLY A 390 23.62 -3.61 57.17
C GLY A 390 22.73 -4.78 57.62
N ALA A 391 21.72 -5.17 56.84
CA ALA A 391 20.91 -6.36 57.11
C ALA A 391 21.49 -7.55 56.35
N SER A 392 22.16 -8.45 57.05
CA SER A 392 22.50 -9.79 56.55
C SER A 392 21.22 -10.53 56.12
N PRO A 393 21.23 -11.26 54.99
CA PRO A 393 20.07 -12.05 54.57
C PRO A 393 19.89 -13.27 55.51
N PRO A 394 18.65 -13.80 55.64
CA PRO A 394 18.36 -14.99 56.45
C PRO A 394 18.98 -16.28 55.88
#